data_AF-A0A7C3BBQ0-F1
#
_entry.id   AF-A0A7C3BBQ0-F1
#
_cell.length_a   1.000
_cell.length_b   1.000
_cell.length_c   1.000
_cell.angle_alpha   90.00
_cell.angle_beta   90.00
_cell.angle_gamma   90.00
#
_symmetry.space_group_name_H-M   'P 1'
#
loop_
_entity.id
_entity.type
_entity.pdbx_description
1 polymer ?
#
loop_
_entity_poly.entity_id
_entity_poly.type
_entity_poly.pdbx_seq_one_letter_code
_entity_poly.pdbx_strand_id
1 'polypeptide(L)'
;MFKIGADVYCTDGRAGRLVKVVVDPHTRRVTDLIVEKGFLQKKDRVIPIEVVEKSDDQGVYLRISSQELKNYPEYKVEEFTVPAPDWESGLGYSSEDILHWYIRYGTVAPSVEVRPMIRQRVQKGIDPNETVIGRGTRVHDAEGTIGHIDHLLVNKETGEITHLVLRKGIFPRRLVIPIDMVKYIDEEGIYIHATREELEKLSQHTQRADKDILAELRERLAAATEFDLSHVKATLEDGLVRLSGQVADVAAKRHAEAIARSIEGVVGVENAITTDTGIVARVIAALEADPRTRLAVIDVASEHGVVTLSGKVSSPEVRKVAEEIARQQEGVVSVINALEVEPDQLDELTPPIRYWPIQQLRLQE
;
A
#
# COMPACT_ATOMS: atom_id res chain seq x y z
N MET A 1 1.49 3.59 -4.74
CA MET A 1 2.51 2.90 -5.57
C MET A 1 3.47 2.18 -4.64
N PHE A 2 3.61 0.85 -4.73
CA PHE A 2 4.65 0.14 -3.98
C PHE A 2 5.98 0.20 -4.72
N LYS A 3 6.76 1.25 -4.46
CA LYS A 3 8.10 1.38 -5.04
C LYS A 3 9.05 0.40 -4.36
N ILE A 4 9.48 -0.63 -5.09
CA ILE A 4 10.48 -1.56 -4.58
C ILE A 4 11.77 -0.78 -4.30
N GLY A 5 12.29 -0.92 -3.08
CA GLY A 5 13.39 -0.14 -2.55
C GLY A 5 12.98 1.09 -1.73
N ALA A 6 11.69 1.38 -1.58
CA ALA A 6 11.19 2.45 -0.72
C ALA A 6 11.37 2.13 0.77
N ASP A 7 11.47 3.17 1.58
CA ASP A 7 11.52 3.04 3.02
C ASP A 7 10.17 2.58 3.59
N VAL A 8 10.22 1.75 4.62
CA VAL A 8 9.04 1.22 5.31
C VAL A 8 9.02 1.79 6.71
N TYR A 9 7.88 2.35 7.10
CA TYR A 9 7.63 3.01 8.38
C TYR A 9 6.56 2.26 9.16
N CYS A 10 6.84 1.97 10.42
CA CYS A 10 5.87 1.54 11.41
C CYS A 10 5.31 2.75 12.17
N THR A 11 4.33 2.54 13.04
CA THR A 11 3.73 3.59 13.89
C THR A 11 4.74 4.27 14.82
N ASP A 12 5.84 3.60 15.14
CA ASP A 12 6.93 4.05 16.01
C ASP A 12 8.18 4.53 15.26
N GLY A 13 8.14 4.58 13.93
CA GLY A 13 9.21 5.14 13.09
C GLY A 13 9.69 4.21 11.97
N ARG A 14 10.85 4.52 11.39
CA ARG A 14 11.39 3.77 10.24
C ARG A 14 11.75 2.34 10.64
N ALA A 15 11.19 1.38 9.93
CA ALA A 15 11.30 -0.04 10.22
C ALA A 15 12.25 -0.79 9.28
N GLY A 16 12.36 -0.37 8.01
CA GLY A 16 13.18 -1.08 7.02
C GLY A 16 13.03 -0.54 5.60
N ARG A 17 13.25 -1.40 4.61
CA ARG A 17 13.08 -1.12 3.18
C ARG A 17 12.29 -2.25 2.51
N LEU A 18 11.36 -1.88 1.62
CA LEU A 18 10.65 -2.86 0.79
C LEU A 18 11.62 -3.45 -0.22
N VAL A 19 11.86 -4.76 -0.20
CA VAL A 19 12.82 -5.41 -1.12
C VAL A 19 12.13 -6.24 -2.20
N LYS A 20 11.00 -6.87 -1.87
CA LYS A 20 10.23 -7.70 -2.79
C LYS A 20 8.75 -7.65 -2.41
N VAL A 21 7.90 -8.08 -3.34
CA VAL A 21 6.48 -8.30 -3.10
C VAL A 21 6.15 -9.75 -3.42
N VAL A 22 5.19 -10.30 -2.70
CA VAL A 22 4.62 -11.62 -2.93
C VAL A 22 3.33 -11.43 -3.68
N VAL A 23 3.14 -12.21 -4.75
CA VAL A 23 2.05 -12.04 -5.70
C VAL A 23 1.43 -13.40 -5.94
N ASP A 24 0.11 -13.47 -5.85
CA ASP A 24 -0.63 -14.62 -6.35
C ASP A 24 -0.60 -14.57 -7.90
N PRO A 25 0.01 -15.55 -8.59
CA PRO A 25 0.16 -15.54 -10.03
C PRO A 25 -1.17 -15.66 -10.78
N HIS A 26 -2.22 -16.18 -10.14
CA HIS A 26 -3.54 -16.36 -10.76
C HIS A 26 -4.35 -15.06 -10.70
N THR A 27 -4.40 -14.44 -9.52
CA THR A 27 -5.17 -13.20 -9.33
C THR A 27 -4.36 -11.94 -9.64
N ARG A 28 -3.03 -12.04 -9.73
CA ARG A 28 -2.07 -10.94 -9.95
C ARG A 28 -2.15 -9.86 -8.86
N ARG A 29 -2.63 -10.26 -7.68
CA ARG A 29 -2.74 -9.41 -6.50
C ARG A 29 -1.50 -9.57 -5.65
N VAL A 30 -1.04 -8.44 -5.11
CA VAL A 30 -0.01 -8.45 -4.09
C VAL A 30 -0.64 -8.95 -2.79
N THR A 31 -0.12 -10.04 -2.25
CA THR A 31 -0.61 -10.67 -1.01
C THR A 31 0.24 -10.22 0.18
N ASP A 32 1.56 -10.26 0.01
CA ASP A 32 2.52 -9.84 1.04
C ASP A 32 3.61 -8.91 0.50
N LEU A 33 4.25 -8.19 1.42
CA LEU A 33 5.46 -7.41 1.19
C LEU A 33 6.62 -8.06 1.94
N ILE A 34 7.80 -8.07 1.33
CA ILE A 34 9.03 -8.52 1.98
C ILE A 34 9.84 -7.28 2.38
N VAL A 35 9.98 -7.08 3.69
CA VAL A 35 10.66 -5.93 4.28
C VAL A 35 12.01 -6.34 4.86
N GLU A 36 13.09 -5.75 4.34
CA GLU A 36 14.45 -5.95 4.84
C GLU A 36 14.75 -4.95 5.98
N LYS A 37 15.36 -5.46 7.06
CA LYS A 37 15.77 -4.66 8.21
C LYS A 37 17.29 -4.47 8.28
N GLY A 38 17.78 -3.32 7.81
CA GLY A 38 19.11 -2.77 8.12
C GLY A 38 20.34 -3.54 7.59
N PHE A 39 21.53 -2.96 7.81
CA PHE A 39 22.79 -3.38 7.15
C PHE A 39 23.59 -4.48 7.86
N LEU A 40 23.35 -4.78 9.16
CA LEU A 40 24.24 -5.67 9.95
C LEU A 40 23.69 -7.08 10.22
N GLN A 41 22.36 -7.31 10.22
CA GLN A 41 21.73 -8.64 10.30
C GLN A 41 20.40 -8.63 9.53
N LYS A 42 20.46 -9.00 8.25
CA LYS A 42 19.32 -9.02 7.32
C LYS A 42 18.41 -10.19 7.63
N LYS A 43 17.33 -9.94 8.36
CA LYS A 43 16.20 -10.87 8.48
C LYS A 43 15.00 -10.26 7.80
N ASP A 44 14.78 -10.66 6.55
CA ASP A 44 13.67 -10.23 5.74
C ASP A 44 12.36 -10.72 6.37
N ARG A 45 11.35 -9.86 6.45
CA ARG A 45 10.04 -10.18 7.06
C ARG A 45 8.96 -10.15 6.01
N VAL A 46 8.13 -11.18 5.99
CA VAL A 46 6.93 -11.27 5.15
C VAL A 46 5.76 -10.63 5.90
N ILE A 47 5.20 -9.55 5.37
CA ILE A 47 4.07 -8.85 5.97
C ILE A 47 2.87 -8.84 5.01
N PRO A 48 1.66 -9.15 5.49
CA PRO A 48 0.46 -9.06 4.66
C PRO A 48 0.20 -7.63 4.20
N ILE A 49 -0.27 -7.47 2.96
CA ILE A 49 -0.63 -6.16 2.41
C ILE A 49 -1.69 -5.43 3.25
N GLU A 50 -2.54 -6.16 3.97
CA GLU A 50 -3.57 -5.64 4.86
C GLU A 50 -3.01 -4.81 6.02
N VAL A 51 -1.72 -4.97 6.33
CA VAL A 51 -1.03 -4.22 7.38
C VAL A 51 -0.61 -2.83 6.87
N VAL A 52 -0.59 -2.61 5.56
CA VAL A 52 -0.26 -1.32 4.96
C VAL A 52 -1.43 -0.38 5.17
N GLU A 53 -1.16 0.74 5.84
CA GLU A 53 -2.12 1.83 5.99
C GLU A 53 -2.13 2.71 4.75
N LYS A 54 -0.93 3.12 4.30
CA LYS A 54 -0.77 3.96 3.12
C LYS A 54 0.60 3.77 2.48
N SER A 55 0.71 4.21 1.23
CA SER A 55 1.98 4.26 0.51
C SER A 55 2.05 5.54 -0.34
N ASP A 56 3.14 6.27 -0.18
CA ASP A 56 3.44 7.51 -0.90
C ASP A 56 4.87 7.49 -1.48
N ASP A 57 5.40 8.67 -1.81
CA ASP A 57 6.73 8.88 -2.40
C ASP A 57 7.87 8.75 -1.37
N GLN A 58 7.57 8.99 -0.09
CA GLN A 58 8.52 8.88 1.01
C GLN A 58 8.63 7.43 1.50
N GLY A 59 7.57 6.64 1.38
CA GLY A 59 7.63 5.23 1.73
C GLY A 59 6.30 4.49 1.82
N VAL A 60 6.36 3.32 2.45
CA VAL A 60 5.24 2.47 2.82
C VAL A 60 5.02 2.61 4.32
N TYR A 61 3.79 2.92 4.75
CA TYR A 61 3.44 3.11 6.16
C TYR A 61 2.55 1.96 6.61
N LEU A 62 2.95 1.34 7.71
CA LEU A 62 2.30 0.18 8.31
C LEU A 62 1.54 0.63 9.55
N ARG A 63 0.36 0.04 9.77
CA ARG A 63 -0.46 0.28 10.98
C ARG A 63 0.03 -0.45 12.24
N ILE A 64 1.23 -1.04 12.19
CA ILE A 64 1.82 -1.86 13.26
C ILE A 64 3.09 -1.24 13.81
N SER A 65 3.48 -1.65 15.02
CA SER A 65 4.74 -1.27 15.64
C SER A 65 5.95 -2.04 15.09
N SER A 66 7.16 -1.49 15.24
CA SER A 66 8.39 -2.18 14.86
C SER A 66 8.68 -3.46 15.66
N GLN A 67 8.02 -3.63 16.82
CA GLN A 67 8.10 -4.84 17.63
C GLN A 67 7.18 -5.94 17.10
N GLU A 68 5.95 -5.60 16.71
CA GLU A 68 5.04 -6.52 16.03
C GLU A 68 5.62 -6.99 14.70
N LEU A 69 6.28 -6.10 13.94
CA LEU A 69 6.96 -6.45 12.70
C LEU A 69 7.97 -7.61 12.87
N LYS A 70 8.63 -7.73 14.03
CA LYS A 70 9.61 -8.80 14.29
C LYS A 70 8.96 -10.18 14.46
N ASN A 71 7.67 -10.22 14.79
CA ASN A 71 6.93 -11.45 15.02
C ASN A 71 6.43 -12.08 13.72
N TYR A 72 6.45 -11.34 12.61
CA TYR A 72 6.09 -11.87 11.29
C TYR A 72 7.11 -12.90 10.78
N PRO A 73 6.68 -13.82 9.90
CA PRO A 73 7.56 -14.85 9.33
C PRO A 73 8.83 -14.28 8.71
N GLU A 74 9.94 -14.99 8.89
CA GLU A 74 11.21 -14.66 8.23
C GLU A 74 11.21 -15.25 6.82
N TYR A 75 11.49 -14.42 5.82
CA TYR A 75 11.65 -14.86 4.44
C TYR A 75 13.05 -15.49 4.27
N LYS A 76 13.11 -16.74 3.81
CA LYS A 76 14.37 -17.43 3.50
C LYS A 76 14.30 -18.11 2.15
N VAL A 77 15.33 -17.91 1.35
CA VAL A 77 15.55 -18.69 0.13
C VAL A 77 16.55 -19.79 0.49
N GLU A 78 16.09 -21.03 0.51
CA GLU A 78 16.95 -22.19 0.70
C GLU A 78 17.09 -22.92 -0.64
N GLU A 79 18.33 -23.07 -1.11
CA GLU A 79 18.64 -23.90 -2.27
C GLU A 79 18.94 -25.31 -1.79
N PHE A 80 18.03 -26.22 -2.10
CA PHE A 80 18.21 -27.65 -1.90
C PHE A 80 18.77 -28.27 -3.18
N THR A 81 19.46 -29.39 -3.05
CA THR A 81 19.81 -30.23 -4.18
C THR A 81 19.14 -31.57 -3.96
N VAL A 82 18.13 -31.86 -4.79
CA VAL A 82 17.44 -33.15 -4.78
C VAL A 82 17.95 -33.98 -5.96
N PRO A 83 18.01 -35.33 -5.85
CA PRO A 83 18.29 -36.16 -7.01
C PRO A 83 17.25 -35.90 -8.12
N ALA A 84 17.65 -36.06 -9.37
CA ALA A 84 16.74 -35.89 -10.49
C ALA A 84 15.53 -36.85 -10.37
N PRO A 85 14.30 -36.44 -10.76
CA PRO A 85 13.09 -37.26 -10.59
C PRO A 85 13.16 -38.63 -11.25
N ASP A 86 13.96 -38.76 -12.30
CA ASP A 86 14.24 -39.98 -13.06
C ASP A 86 15.41 -40.79 -12.50
N TRP A 87 16.07 -40.31 -11.43
CA TRP A 87 17.13 -41.03 -10.74
C TRP A 87 16.53 -42.00 -9.71
N GLU A 88 16.62 -43.29 -10.01
CA GLU A 88 16.24 -44.35 -9.07
C GLU A 88 17.38 -44.63 -8.09
N SER A 89 17.07 -44.54 -6.79
CA SER A 89 18.05 -44.79 -5.71
C SER A 89 18.56 -46.23 -5.63
N GLY A 90 17.96 -47.15 -6.40
CA GLY A 90 18.22 -48.60 -6.36
C GLY A 90 17.74 -49.30 -5.07
N LEU A 91 17.26 -48.55 -4.07
CA LEU A 91 16.86 -49.03 -2.75
C LEU A 91 15.36 -48.89 -2.46
N GLY A 92 14.56 -48.51 -3.46
CA GLY A 92 13.10 -48.38 -3.35
C GLY A 92 12.61 -47.09 -2.66
N TYR A 93 13.49 -46.15 -2.35
CA TYR A 93 13.13 -44.81 -1.87
C TYR A 93 12.90 -43.86 -3.06
N SER A 94 11.87 -43.01 -2.96
CA SER A 94 11.63 -41.93 -3.93
C SER A 94 12.62 -40.79 -3.72
N SER A 95 12.84 -39.96 -4.76
CA SER A 95 13.72 -38.78 -4.68
C SER A 95 13.31 -37.78 -3.60
N GLU A 96 12.02 -37.78 -3.20
CA GLU A 96 11.46 -36.89 -2.18
C GLU A 96 11.75 -37.36 -0.74
N ASP A 97 12.08 -38.64 -0.54
CA ASP A 97 12.26 -39.25 0.79
C ASP A 97 13.70 -39.18 1.33
N ILE A 98 14.65 -38.66 0.55
CA ILE A 98 16.08 -38.71 0.89
C ILE A 98 16.61 -37.34 1.32
N LEU A 99 16.72 -37.12 2.64
CA LEU A 99 17.45 -35.98 3.23
C LEU A 99 18.91 -36.39 3.56
N HIS A 100 19.90 -35.80 2.88
CA HIS A 100 21.31 -36.17 3.06
C HIS A 100 21.99 -35.41 4.21
N TRP A 101 22.49 -36.11 5.23
CA TRP A 101 23.41 -35.55 6.24
C TRP A 101 24.86 -35.84 5.84
N TYR A 102 25.74 -34.83 5.93
CA TYR A 102 27.17 -34.96 5.60
C TYR A 102 27.89 -35.77 6.70
N ILE A 103 28.49 -36.92 6.37
CA ILE A 103 29.28 -37.73 7.32
C ILE A 103 30.70 -37.14 7.41
N ARG A 104 31.12 -36.72 8.61
CA ARG A 104 32.38 -36.00 8.87
C ARG A 104 33.64 -36.87 9.01
N TYR A 105 33.53 -38.20 8.91
CA TYR A 105 34.65 -39.11 9.19
C TYR A 105 34.93 -40.08 8.03
N GLY A 106 35.86 -39.69 7.15
CA GLY A 106 37.07 -40.46 6.79
C GLY A 106 37.04 -41.90 6.26
N THR A 107 35.90 -42.51 5.92
CA THR A 107 35.91 -43.80 5.18
C THR A 107 35.56 -43.57 3.72
N VAL A 108 36.43 -44.04 2.83
CA VAL A 108 36.28 -43.97 1.37
C VAL A 108 34.92 -44.56 0.99
N ALA A 109 34.00 -43.71 0.52
CA ALA A 109 32.72 -44.18 0.02
C ALA A 109 32.98 -45.09 -1.22
N PRO A 110 32.37 -46.29 -1.29
CA PRO A 110 32.44 -47.07 -2.51
C PRO A 110 31.75 -46.25 -3.60
N SER A 111 32.45 -46.05 -4.72
CA SER A 111 31.96 -45.44 -5.98
C SER A 111 30.83 -44.42 -5.79
N VAL A 112 31.18 -43.13 -5.75
CA VAL A 112 30.17 -42.07 -5.87
C VAL A 112 29.52 -42.24 -7.24
N GLU A 113 28.38 -42.93 -7.29
CA GLU A 113 27.49 -42.90 -8.45
C GLU A 113 27.27 -41.44 -8.77
N VAL A 114 27.46 -41.07 -10.04
CA VAL A 114 27.15 -39.73 -10.51
C VAL A 114 25.64 -39.58 -10.43
N ARG A 115 25.15 -38.97 -9.33
CA ARG A 115 23.74 -38.66 -9.12
C ARG A 115 23.47 -37.31 -9.77
N PRO A 116 22.67 -37.24 -10.84
CA PRO A 116 22.23 -35.94 -11.33
C PRO A 116 21.43 -35.26 -10.21
N MET A 117 21.93 -34.14 -9.71
CA MET A 117 21.25 -33.36 -8.67
C MET A 117 20.59 -32.15 -9.33
N ILE A 118 19.30 -31.98 -9.11
CA ILE A 118 18.56 -30.79 -9.48
C ILE A 118 18.62 -29.82 -8.30
N ARG A 119 19.00 -28.57 -8.57
CA ARG A 119 18.88 -27.49 -7.59
C ARG A 119 17.42 -27.06 -7.53
N GLN A 120 16.80 -27.23 -6.37
CA GLN A 120 15.46 -26.73 -6.09
C GLN A 120 15.58 -25.53 -5.16
N ARG A 121 14.94 -24.42 -5.53
CA ARG A 121 14.93 -23.20 -4.71
C ARG A 121 13.60 -23.15 -3.96
N VAL A 122 13.62 -23.31 -2.64
CA VAL A 122 12.43 -23.26 -1.80
C VAL A 122 12.39 -21.93 -1.07
N GLN A 123 11.25 -21.24 -1.17
CA GLN A 123 11.01 -19.98 -0.48
C GLN A 123 10.22 -20.27 0.80
N LYS A 124 10.86 -20.12 1.96
CA LYS A 124 10.21 -20.27 3.27
C LYS A 124 9.60 -18.95 3.71
N GLY A 125 8.40 -19.02 4.30
CA GLY A 125 7.67 -17.88 4.85
C GLY A 125 6.58 -17.30 3.95
N ILE A 126 6.37 -17.88 2.77
CA ILE A 126 5.31 -17.52 1.79
C ILE A 126 4.53 -18.78 1.38
N ASP A 127 3.35 -18.63 0.78
CA ASP A 127 2.59 -19.77 0.27
C ASP A 127 3.30 -20.40 -0.95
N PRO A 128 3.34 -21.75 -1.07
CA PRO A 128 3.98 -22.41 -2.22
C PRO A 128 3.38 -22.09 -3.58
N ASN A 129 2.13 -21.61 -3.64
CA ASN A 129 1.46 -21.24 -4.89
C ASN A 129 1.67 -19.76 -5.25
N GLU A 130 2.38 -19.01 -4.42
CA GLU A 130 2.69 -17.61 -4.64
C GLU A 130 4.09 -17.41 -5.22
N THR A 131 4.22 -16.33 -5.99
CA THR A 131 5.49 -15.96 -6.61
C THR A 131 6.02 -14.67 -6.03
N VAL A 132 7.33 -14.61 -5.83
CA VAL A 132 8.00 -13.41 -5.36
C VAL A 132 8.56 -12.60 -6.51
N ILE A 133 8.12 -11.36 -6.61
CA ILE A 133 8.60 -10.39 -7.58
C ILE A 133 9.45 -9.36 -6.84
N GLY A 134 10.71 -9.23 -7.26
CA GLY A 134 11.67 -8.30 -6.69
C GLY A 134 12.28 -7.39 -7.73
N ARG A 135 13.02 -6.39 -7.26
CA ARG A 135 13.88 -5.62 -8.15
C ARG A 135 14.91 -6.56 -8.77
N GLY A 136 15.03 -6.53 -10.09
CA GLY A 136 15.90 -7.43 -10.85
C GLY A 136 15.20 -8.65 -11.45
N THR A 137 13.94 -8.95 -11.10
CA THR A 137 13.16 -10.03 -11.72
C THR A 137 13.13 -9.82 -13.24
N ARG A 138 13.46 -10.86 -14.01
CA ARG A 138 13.53 -10.77 -15.47
C ARG A 138 12.14 -10.71 -16.07
N VAL A 139 12.00 -9.93 -17.14
CA VAL A 139 10.80 -9.89 -17.96
C VAL A 139 11.14 -10.35 -19.37
N HIS A 140 10.35 -11.27 -19.89
CA HIS A 140 10.59 -11.99 -21.13
C HIS A 140 9.45 -11.77 -22.13
N ASP A 141 9.79 -11.59 -23.40
CA ASP A 141 8.87 -11.73 -24.53
C ASP A 141 9.12 -13.07 -25.26
N ALA A 142 8.58 -13.21 -26.47
CA ALA A 142 8.80 -14.38 -27.31
C ALA A 142 10.24 -14.51 -27.85
N GLU A 143 11.02 -13.42 -27.86
CA GLU A 143 12.38 -13.37 -28.40
C GLU A 143 13.47 -13.51 -27.31
N GLY A 144 13.16 -13.20 -26.05
CA GLY A 144 14.08 -13.37 -24.94
C GLY A 144 13.83 -12.40 -23.79
N THR A 145 14.90 -11.98 -23.10
CA THR A 145 14.79 -11.06 -21.96
C THR A 145 14.73 -9.61 -22.45
N ILE A 146 13.66 -8.90 -22.12
CA ILE A 146 13.47 -7.48 -22.47
C ILE A 146 14.21 -6.57 -21.49
N GLY A 147 14.18 -6.95 -20.20
CA GLY A 147 14.76 -6.18 -19.12
C GLY A 147 14.47 -6.76 -17.74
N HIS A 148 14.66 -5.95 -16.72
CA HIS A 148 14.46 -6.33 -15.33
C HIS A 148 13.46 -5.40 -14.64
N ILE A 149 12.64 -5.92 -13.75
CA ILE A 149 11.74 -5.12 -12.92
C ILE A 149 12.55 -4.15 -12.06
N ASP A 150 12.19 -2.87 -12.13
CA ASP A 150 12.65 -1.84 -11.19
C ASP A 150 11.61 -1.64 -10.09
N HIS A 151 10.32 -1.50 -10.45
CA HIS A 151 9.20 -1.35 -9.52
C HIS A 151 7.87 -1.81 -10.12
N LEU A 152 6.84 -1.92 -9.28
CA LEU A 152 5.49 -2.36 -9.65
C LEU A 152 4.48 -1.28 -9.29
N LEU A 153 3.53 -1.03 -10.19
CA LEU A 153 2.40 -0.16 -9.93
C LEU A 153 1.22 -1.02 -9.49
N VAL A 154 0.62 -0.65 -8.37
CA VAL A 154 -0.43 -1.44 -7.72
C VAL A 154 -1.58 -0.51 -7.39
N ASN A 155 -2.80 -0.95 -7.72
CA ASN A 155 -4.01 -0.28 -7.30
C ASN A 155 -4.14 -0.40 -5.78
N LYS A 156 -4.32 0.73 -5.09
CA LYS A 156 -4.41 0.77 -3.62
C LYS A 156 -5.68 0.12 -3.08
N GLU A 157 -6.77 0.18 -3.83
CA GLU A 157 -8.07 -0.35 -3.39
C GLU A 157 -8.14 -1.86 -3.59
N THR A 158 -7.64 -2.37 -4.71
CA THR A 158 -7.74 -3.80 -5.06
C THR A 158 -6.48 -4.58 -4.72
N GLY A 159 -5.32 -3.94 -4.58
CA GLY A 159 -4.02 -4.61 -4.44
C GLY A 159 -3.53 -5.27 -5.74
N GLU A 160 -4.23 -5.05 -6.86
CA GLU A 160 -3.86 -5.60 -8.17
C GLU A 160 -2.72 -4.81 -8.79
N ILE A 161 -1.77 -5.52 -9.39
CA ILE A 161 -0.72 -4.89 -10.19
C ILE A 161 -1.37 -4.32 -11.45
N THR A 162 -1.20 -3.02 -11.70
CA THR A 162 -1.70 -2.37 -12.92
C THR A 162 -0.62 -2.30 -13.99
N HIS A 163 0.64 -2.05 -13.61
CA HIS A 163 1.76 -1.94 -14.54
C HIS A 163 3.07 -2.46 -13.93
N LEU A 164 3.93 -2.97 -14.78
CA LEU A 164 5.31 -3.34 -14.50
C LEU A 164 6.23 -2.24 -15.00
N VAL A 165 7.18 -1.78 -14.17
CA VAL A 165 8.19 -0.82 -14.63
C VAL A 165 9.53 -1.50 -14.75
N LEU A 166 10.03 -1.57 -15.97
CA LEU A 166 11.24 -2.28 -16.35
C LEU A 166 12.39 -1.31 -16.57
N ARG A 167 13.59 -1.78 -16.24
CA ARG A 167 14.86 -1.17 -16.60
C ARG A 167 15.57 -2.04 -17.63
N LYS A 168 16.01 -1.43 -18.74
CA LYS A 168 16.79 -2.09 -19.79
C LYS A 168 18.26 -1.64 -19.71
N GLY A 169 19.12 -2.48 -19.14
CA GLY A 169 20.55 -2.21 -19.01
C GLY A 169 20.86 -0.89 -18.27
N ILE A 170 21.79 -0.09 -18.83
CA ILE A 170 22.20 1.22 -18.29
C ILE A 170 21.40 2.40 -18.85
N PHE A 171 20.35 2.16 -19.65
CA PHE A 171 19.53 3.25 -20.17
C PHE A 171 18.80 3.99 -19.04
N PRO A 172 18.73 5.33 -19.09
CA PRO A 172 18.09 6.11 -18.04
C PRO A 172 16.56 5.99 -18.03
N ARG A 173 15.94 5.64 -19.17
CA ARG A 173 14.48 5.56 -19.33
C ARG A 173 13.94 4.19 -18.96
N ARG A 174 12.87 4.16 -18.18
CA ARG A 174 12.19 2.93 -17.75
C ARG A 174 11.05 2.59 -18.71
N LEU A 175 10.88 1.32 -19.05
CA LEU A 175 9.78 0.84 -19.89
C LEU A 175 8.61 0.45 -18.98
N VAL A 176 7.45 1.06 -19.17
CA VAL A 176 6.25 0.76 -18.36
C VAL A 176 5.33 -0.15 -19.18
N ILE A 177 5.03 -1.34 -18.66
CA ILE A 177 4.26 -2.39 -19.32
C ILE A 177 2.96 -2.62 -18.56
N PRO A 178 1.79 -2.41 -19.20
CA PRO A 178 0.49 -2.77 -18.65
C PRO A 178 0.37 -4.25 -18.24
N ILE A 179 -0.38 -4.54 -17.17
CA ILE A 179 -0.53 -5.91 -16.64
C ILE A 179 -1.28 -6.86 -17.59
N ASP A 180 -2.13 -6.34 -18.47
CA ASP A 180 -2.87 -7.11 -19.47
C ASP A 180 -1.97 -7.77 -20.52
N MET A 181 -0.79 -7.19 -20.76
CA MET A 181 0.25 -7.79 -21.60
C MET A 181 0.95 -8.97 -20.92
N VAL A 182 0.80 -9.15 -19.60
CA VAL A 182 1.39 -10.30 -18.90
C VAL A 182 0.59 -11.56 -19.19
N LYS A 183 1.30 -12.59 -19.68
CA LYS A 183 0.74 -13.90 -19.98
C LYS A 183 0.72 -14.78 -18.73
N TYR A 184 1.86 -14.95 -18.09
CA TYR A 184 2.01 -15.72 -16.85
C TYR A 184 3.24 -15.24 -16.06
N ILE A 185 3.28 -15.59 -14.79
CA ILE A 185 4.35 -15.27 -13.84
C ILE A 185 4.76 -16.57 -13.17
N ASP A 186 6.07 -16.86 -13.14
CA ASP A 186 6.63 -18.05 -12.50
C ASP A 186 7.92 -17.72 -11.72
N GLU A 187 8.63 -18.75 -11.26
CA GLU A 187 9.87 -18.60 -10.50
C GLU A 187 11.05 -18.03 -11.31
N GLU A 188 11.03 -18.16 -12.65
CA GLU A 188 12.11 -17.71 -13.54
C GLU A 188 11.97 -16.23 -13.93
N GLY A 189 10.73 -15.73 -13.99
CA GLY A 189 10.42 -14.35 -14.27
C GLY A 189 8.97 -14.08 -14.69
N ILE A 190 8.80 -12.99 -15.42
CA ILE A 190 7.49 -12.55 -15.94
C ILE A 190 7.50 -12.68 -17.45
N TYR A 191 6.48 -13.34 -18.01
CA TYR A 191 6.36 -13.54 -19.45
C TYR A 191 5.21 -12.70 -20.01
N ILE A 192 5.52 -11.89 -21.02
CA ILE A 192 4.54 -11.02 -21.66
C ILE A 192 4.24 -11.46 -23.09
N HIS A 193 3.03 -11.15 -23.55
CA HIS A 193 2.66 -11.20 -24.94
C HIS A 193 2.77 -9.79 -25.52
N ALA A 194 3.91 -9.51 -26.16
CA ALA A 194 4.18 -8.21 -26.75
C ALA A 194 4.89 -8.40 -28.10
N THR A 195 4.39 -7.74 -29.13
CA THR A 195 5.11 -7.59 -30.39
C THR A 195 6.15 -6.49 -30.26
N ARG A 196 7.16 -6.52 -31.14
CA ARG A 196 8.16 -5.45 -31.20
C ARG A 196 7.54 -4.07 -31.47
N GLU A 197 6.50 -4.01 -32.29
CA GLU A 197 5.79 -2.76 -32.59
C GLU A 197 5.06 -2.19 -31.36
N GLU A 198 4.43 -3.04 -30.54
CA GLU A 198 3.78 -2.63 -29.28
C GLU A 198 4.81 -2.13 -28.25
N LEU A 199 5.93 -2.84 -28.11
CA LEU A 199 7.04 -2.41 -27.25
C LEU A 199 7.65 -1.08 -27.72
N GLU A 200 7.78 -0.88 -29.03
CA GLU A 200 8.24 0.37 -29.62
C GLU A 200 7.26 1.52 -29.33
N LYS A 201 5.95 1.29 -29.47
CA LYS A 201 4.91 2.28 -29.10
C LYS A 201 5.00 2.65 -27.62
N LEU A 202 5.09 1.68 -26.72
CA LEU A 202 5.28 1.95 -25.28
C LEU A 202 6.55 2.77 -25.03
N SER A 203 7.64 2.45 -25.73
CA SER A 203 8.90 3.19 -25.59
C SER A 203 8.80 4.64 -26.09
N GLN A 204 8.01 4.91 -27.14
CA GLN A 204 7.80 6.26 -27.68
C GLN A 204 7.10 7.16 -26.66
N HIS A 205 6.14 6.62 -25.90
CA HIS A 205 5.48 7.36 -24.84
C HIS A 205 6.49 7.82 -23.77
N THR A 206 7.49 6.99 -23.45
CA THR A 206 8.59 7.35 -22.54
C THR A 206 9.66 8.26 -23.16
N GLN A 207 9.62 8.55 -24.47
CA GLN A 207 10.65 9.36 -25.14
C GLN A 207 10.44 10.87 -25.04
N ARG A 208 9.20 11.34 -24.80
CA ARG A 208 8.94 12.75 -24.49
C ARG A 208 9.61 13.12 -23.17
N ALA A 209 10.14 14.35 -23.05
CA ALA A 209 10.77 14.77 -21.81
C ALA A 209 9.68 14.97 -20.74
N ASP A 210 9.92 14.43 -19.54
CA ASP A 210 8.97 14.54 -18.41
C ASP A 210 8.54 15.98 -18.13
N LYS A 211 9.44 16.95 -18.33
CA LYS A 211 9.15 18.38 -18.17
C LYS A 211 8.05 18.86 -19.12
N ASP A 212 8.05 18.39 -20.36
CA ASP A 212 7.10 18.83 -21.39
C ASP A 212 5.72 18.21 -21.15
N ILE A 213 5.67 16.91 -20.82
CA ILE A 213 4.44 16.21 -20.43
C ILE A 213 3.83 16.89 -19.20
N LEU A 214 4.65 17.19 -18.18
CA LEU A 214 4.18 17.81 -16.95
C LEU A 214 3.69 19.26 -17.16
N ALA A 215 4.31 20.00 -18.08
CA ALA A 215 3.85 21.34 -18.45
C ALA A 215 2.48 21.29 -19.14
N GLU A 216 2.32 20.40 -20.12
CA GLU A 216 1.05 20.17 -20.83
C GLU A 216 -0.05 19.71 -19.86
N LEU A 217 0.27 18.83 -18.91
CA LEU A 217 -0.67 18.39 -17.89
C LEU A 217 -1.17 19.53 -17.02
N ARG A 218 -0.26 20.38 -16.54
CA ARG A 218 -0.65 21.55 -15.73
C ARG A 218 -1.53 22.52 -16.49
N GLU A 219 -1.23 22.73 -17.77
CA GLU A 219 -2.04 23.58 -18.64
C GLU A 219 -3.45 23.03 -18.83
N ARG A 220 -3.60 21.74 -19.15
CA ARG A 220 -4.91 21.11 -19.32
C ARG A 220 -5.73 21.07 -18.03
N LEU A 221 -5.09 20.80 -16.89
CA LEU A 221 -5.76 20.84 -15.59
C LEU A 221 -6.25 22.26 -15.24
N ALA A 222 -5.47 23.29 -15.57
CA ALA A 222 -5.86 24.68 -15.34
C ALA A 222 -6.94 25.17 -16.33
N ALA A 223 -6.99 24.60 -17.54
CA ALA A 223 -7.99 24.93 -18.55
C ALA A 223 -9.36 24.29 -18.28
N ALA A 224 -9.42 23.25 -17.44
CA ALA A 224 -10.67 22.60 -17.07
C ALA A 224 -11.48 23.52 -16.13
N THR A 225 -12.45 24.24 -16.70
CA THR A 225 -13.31 25.17 -15.95
C THR A 225 -14.55 24.50 -15.36
N GLU A 226 -14.83 23.24 -15.73
CA GLU A 226 -15.98 22.47 -15.23
C GLU A 226 -15.83 22.09 -13.75
N PHE A 227 -14.59 21.93 -13.27
CA PHE A 227 -14.27 21.55 -11.90
C PHE A 227 -13.14 22.41 -11.36
N ASP A 228 -13.15 22.75 -10.07
CA ASP A 228 -12.00 23.38 -9.43
C ASP A 228 -10.88 22.36 -9.20
N LEU A 229 -9.87 22.40 -10.07
CA LEU A 229 -8.66 21.57 -9.99
C LEU A 229 -7.43 22.38 -9.56
N SER A 230 -7.60 23.61 -9.08
CA SER A 230 -6.49 24.51 -8.73
C SER A 230 -5.61 23.96 -7.59
N HIS A 231 -6.21 23.16 -6.70
CA HIS A 231 -5.54 22.49 -5.60
C HIS A 231 -4.95 21.12 -5.96
N VAL A 232 -5.04 20.71 -7.23
CA VAL A 232 -4.44 19.46 -7.71
C VAL A 232 -2.99 19.68 -8.11
N LYS A 233 -2.09 18.97 -7.45
CA LYS A 233 -0.67 18.89 -7.77
C LYS A 233 -0.39 17.62 -8.57
N ALA A 234 0.31 17.80 -9.70
CA ALA A 234 0.81 16.71 -10.51
C ALA A 234 2.33 16.60 -10.41
N THR A 235 2.81 15.36 -10.31
CA THR A 235 4.22 14.97 -10.47
C THR A 235 4.32 13.87 -11.52
N LEU A 236 5.43 13.80 -12.23
CA LEU A 236 5.68 12.79 -13.27
C LEU A 236 7.05 12.16 -13.02
N GLU A 237 7.12 10.83 -13.04
CA GLU A 237 8.36 10.06 -13.02
C GLU A 237 8.23 8.93 -14.06
N ASP A 238 9.06 8.95 -15.11
CA ASP A 238 9.10 7.91 -16.17
C ASP A 238 7.74 7.61 -16.84
N GLY A 239 6.99 8.66 -17.17
CA GLY A 239 5.66 8.52 -17.79
C GLY A 239 4.53 8.14 -16.82
N LEU A 240 4.83 7.93 -15.53
CA LEU A 240 3.82 7.73 -14.49
C LEU A 240 3.42 9.07 -13.87
N VAL A 241 2.21 9.52 -14.15
CA VAL A 241 1.63 10.69 -13.49
C VAL A 241 1.13 10.29 -12.12
N ARG A 242 1.47 11.09 -11.12
CA ARG A 242 0.79 11.05 -9.82
C ARG A 242 0.05 12.36 -9.61
N LEU A 243 -1.25 12.25 -9.41
CA LEU A 243 -2.13 13.36 -9.04
C LEU A 243 -2.36 13.31 -7.53
N SER A 244 -2.28 14.46 -6.88
CA SER A 244 -2.49 14.60 -5.44
C SER A 244 -3.12 15.95 -5.15
N GLY A 245 -3.76 16.10 -4.00
CA GLY A 245 -4.45 17.33 -3.62
C GLY A 245 -5.87 17.07 -3.16
N GLN A 246 -6.68 18.13 -3.13
CA GLN A 246 -8.07 18.10 -2.67
C GLN A 246 -8.98 18.66 -3.76
N VAL A 247 -10.15 18.05 -3.88
CA VAL A 247 -11.25 18.49 -4.75
C VAL A 247 -12.58 18.30 -4.04
N ALA A 248 -13.62 18.99 -4.49
CA ALA A 248 -14.94 18.93 -3.87
C ALA A 248 -15.54 17.51 -3.90
N ASP A 249 -15.47 16.83 -5.05
CA ASP A 249 -16.20 15.59 -5.28
C ASP A 249 -15.44 14.53 -6.10
N VAL A 250 -16.07 13.36 -6.24
CA VAL A 250 -15.50 12.23 -7.00
C VAL A 250 -15.51 12.50 -8.50
N ALA A 251 -16.38 13.36 -9.01
CA ALA A 251 -16.44 13.70 -10.44
C ALA A 251 -15.20 14.49 -10.85
N ALA A 252 -14.83 15.53 -10.09
CA ALA A 252 -13.59 16.29 -10.25
C ALA A 252 -12.36 15.37 -10.17
N LYS A 253 -12.33 14.46 -9.19
CA LYS A 253 -11.26 13.46 -9.05
C LYS A 253 -11.10 12.62 -10.32
N ARG A 254 -12.21 12.11 -10.88
CA ARG A 254 -12.21 11.30 -12.11
C ARG A 254 -11.84 12.12 -13.34
N HIS A 255 -12.28 13.37 -13.41
CA HIS A 255 -11.98 14.25 -14.53
C HIS A 255 -10.50 14.59 -14.60
N ALA A 256 -9.86 14.92 -13.47
CA ALA A 256 -8.42 15.15 -13.40
C ALA A 256 -7.61 13.93 -13.89
N GLU A 257 -8.04 12.72 -13.54
CA GLU A 257 -7.45 11.47 -13.98
C GLU A 257 -7.62 11.23 -15.49
N ALA A 258 -8.80 11.54 -16.03
CA ALA A 258 -9.07 11.44 -17.46
C ALA A 258 -8.21 12.42 -18.28
N ILE A 259 -8.04 13.66 -17.80
CA ILE A 259 -7.13 14.63 -18.40
C ILE A 259 -5.71 14.06 -18.43
N ALA A 260 -5.21 13.55 -17.30
CA ALA A 260 -3.87 12.98 -17.23
C ALA A 260 -3.67 11.81 -18.19
N ARG A 261 -4.62 10.87 -18.27
CA ARG A 261 -4.56 9.74 -19.22
C ARG A 261 -4.60 10.15 -20.68
N SER A 262 -5.19 11.29 -21.01
CA SER A 262 -5.33 11.77 -22.39
C SER A 262 -4.05 12.37 -22.99
N ILE A 263 -3.01 12.56 -22.17
CA ILE A 263 -1.76 13.20 -22.60
C ILE A 263 -0.82 12.15 -23.17
N GLU A 264 -0.36 12.38 -24.40
CA GLU A 264 0.63 11.52 -25.03
C GLU A 264 1.92 11.48 -24.21
N GLY A 265 2.37 10.28 -23.86
CA GLY A 265 3.53 10.05 -22.99
C GLY A 265 3.19 9.68 -21.55
N VAL A 266 1.93 9.80 -21.15
CA VAL A 266 1.45 9.27 -19.87
C VAL A 266 1.15 7.78 -20.05
N VAL A 267 1.91 6.94 -19.35
CA VAL A 267 1.73 5.48 -19.38
C VAL A 267 0.82 5.01 -18.25
N GLY A 268 0.83 5.69 -17.12
CA GLY A 268 -0.02 5.38 -15.98
C GLY A 268 -0.41 6.64 -15.21
N VAL A 269 -1.51 6.55 -14.47
CA VAL A 269 -1.96 7.60 -13.56
C VAL A 269 -2.25 7.01 -12.19
N GLU A 270 -1.51 7.45 -11.18
CA GLU A 270 -1.83 7.24 -9.78
C GLU A 270 -2.64 8.45 -9.26
N ASN A 271 -3.94 8.24 -9.07
CA ASN A 271 -4.82 9.29 -8.56
C ASN A 271 -4.95 9.24 -7.03
N ALA A 272 -4.09 10.00 -6.35
CA ALA A 272 -4.09 10.20 -4.90
C ALA A 272 -4.80 11.50 -4.48
N ILE A 273 -5.77 11.98 -5.28
CA ILE A 273 -6.62 13.11 -4.91
C ILE A 273 -7.63 12.68 -3.84
N THR A 274 -7.76 13.49 -2.78
CA THR A 274 -8.76 13.36 -1.72
C THR A 274 -9.99 14.20 -2.03
N THR A 275 -11.18 13.74 -1.67
CA THR A 275 -12.43 14.47 -1.90
C THR A 275 -13.03 14.98 -0.59
N ASP A 276 -13.58 16.19 -0.60
CA ASP A 276 -14.29 16.76 0.55
C ASP A 276 -15.50 15.92 0.95
N THR A 277 -16.24 15.42 -0.04
CA THR A 277 -17.35 14.48 0.20
C THR A 277 -16.89 13.23 0.98
N GLY A 278 -15.69 12.71 0.67
CA GLY A 278 -15.12 11.57 1.37
C GLY A 278 -14.65 11.91 2.78
N ILE A 279 -14.14 13.13 2.99
CA ILE A 279 -13.79 13.63 4.33
C ILE A 279 -15.04 13.72 5.20
N VAL A 280 -16.12 14.34 4.69
CA VAL A 280 -17.41 14.45 5.39
C VAL A 280 -17.93 13.07 5.80
N ALA A 281 -17.98 12.12 4.87
CA ALA A 281 -18.46 10.77 5.16
C ALA A 281 -17.65 10.06 6.27
N ARG A 282 -16.30 10.20 6.24
CA ARG A 282 -15.43 9.65 7.30
C ARG A 282 -15.66 10.31 8.65
N VAL A 283 -15.78 11.63 8.68
CA VAL A 283 -16.03 12.39 9.91
C VAL A 283 -17.38 12.00 10.51
N ILE A 284 -18.45 11.93 9.71
CA ILE A 284 -19.78 11.49 10.17
C ILE A 284 -19.69 10.07 10.75
N ALA A 285 -19.10 9.12 10.02
CA ALA A 285 -18.97 7.75 10.50
C ALA A 285 -18.16 7.65 11.81
N ALA A 286 -17.11 8.46 11.97
CA ALA A 286 -16.32 8.51 13.19
C ALA A 286 -17.08 9.12 14.38
N LEU A 287 -17.88 10.16 14.15
CA LEU A 287 -18.74 10.77 15.16
C LEU A 287 -19.86 9.82 15.60
N GLU A 288 -20.43 9.05 14.66
CA GLU A 288 -21.42 8.01 14.96
C GLU A 288 -20.82 6.83 15.73
N ALA A 289 -19.55 6.49 15.47
CA ALA A 289 -18.87 5.40 16.15
C ALA A 289 -18.61 5.72 17.64
N ASP A 290 -18.31 6.97 18.00
CA ASP A 290 -17.99 7.35 19.39
C ASP A 290 -19.26 7.52 20.25
N PRO A 291 -19.39 6.79 21.38
CA PRO A 291 -20.55 6.87 22.26
C PRO A 291 -20.87 8.27 22.80
N ARG A 292 -19.86 9.17 22.88
CA ARG A 292 -20.01 10.53 23.42
C ARG A 292 -20.64 11.49 22.42
N THR A 293 -20.49 11.24 21.12
CA THR A 293 -21.00 12.10 20.05
C THR A 293 -22.16 11.48 19.27
N ARG A 294 -22.36 10.15 19.35
CA ARG A 294 -23.40 9.43 18.59
C ARG A 294 -24.81 9.96 18.76
N LEU A 295 -25.15 10.54 19.92
CA LEU A 295 -26.49 11.09 20.19
C LEU A 295 -26.64 12.56 19.79
N ALA A 296 -25.54 13.23 19.43
CA ALA A 296 -25.56 14.63 19.04
C ALA A 296 -25.88 14.77 17.55
N VAL A 297 -26.73 15.75 17.21
CA VAL A 297 -27.02 16.11 15.82
C VAL A 297 -25.97 17.13 15.37
N ILE A 298 -24.95 16.64 14.66
CA ILE A 298 -23.83 17.44 14.18
C ILE A 298 -23.83 17.42 12.66
N ASP A 299 -24.03 18.60 12.06
CA ASP A 299 -23.84 18.82 10.64
C ASP A 299 -22.36 18.98 10.34
N VAL A 300 -21.89 18.29 9.29
CA VAL A 300 -20.49 18.28 8.87
C VAL A 300 -20.41 18.75 7.43
N ALA A 301 -19.66 19.84 7.22
CA ALA A 301 -19.27 20.31 5.89
C ALA A 301 -17.75 20.27 5.75
N SER A 302 -17.24 20.09 4.54
CA SER A 302 -15.81 20.18 4.24
C SER A 302 -15.62 20.99 2.97
N GLU A 303 -14.65 21.90 3.00
CA GLU A 303 -14.22 22.66 1.83
C GLU A 303 -12.70 22.73 1.84
N HIS A 304 -12.06 22.15 0.81
CA HIS A 304 -10.60 22.03 0.71
C HIS A 304 -9.96 21.44 1.99
N GLY A 305 -10.61 20.42 2.56
CA GLY A 305 -10.20 19.77 3.81
C GLY A 305 -10.33 20.61 5.08
N VAL A 306 -10.94 21.79 5.02
CA VAL A 306 -11.38 22.53 6.21
C VAL A 306 -12.76 22.02 6.60
N VAL A 307 -12.81 21.27 7.69
CA VAL A 307 -14.05 20.69 8.19
C VAL A 307 -14.76 21.69 9.09
N THR A 308 -16.01 22.00 8.81
CA THR A 308 -16.87 22.80 9.67
C THR A 308 -17.87 21.88 10.37
N LEU A 309 -17.87 21.92 11.70
CA LEU A 309 -18.85 21.25 12.54
C LEU A 309 -19.86 22.29 13.03
N SER A 310 -21.14 22.08 12.75
CA SER A 310 -22.24 22.95 13.17
C SER A 310 -23.40 22.14 13.74
N GLY A 311 -24.25 22.78 14.54
CA GLY A 311 -25.36 22.12 15.20
C GLY A 311 -25.34 22.34 16.71
N LYS A 312 -26.18 21.59 17.42
CA LYS A 312 -26.42 21.73 18.85
C LYS A 312 -25.93 20.50 19.60
N VAL A 313 -25.19 20.73 20.68
CA VAL A 313 -24.67 19.67 21.54
C VAL A 313 -25.05 19.90 22.99
N SER A 314 -25.23 18.81 23.73
CA SER A 314 -25.71 18.85 25.12
C SER A 314 -24.66 19.36 26.11
N SER A 315 -23.36 19.34 25.76
CA SER A 315 -22.31 19.75 26.68
C SER A 315 -21.04 20.27 25.98
N PRO A 316 -20.22 21.08 26.68
CA PRO A 316 -18.91 21.52 26.18
C PRO A 316 -17.95 20.35 25.92
N GLU A 317 -18.09 19.24 26.65
CA GLU A 317 -17.30 18.03 26.46
C GLU A 317 -17.60 17.40 25.09
N VAL A 318 -18.88 17.28 24.73
CA VAL A 318 -19.28 16.76 23.40
C VAL A 318 -18.72 17.66 22.30
N ARG A 319 -18.80 18.98 22.46
CA ARG A 319 -18.21 19.95 21.53
C ARG A 319 -16.72 19.72 21.31
N LYS A 320 -15.96 19.50 22.40
CA LYS A 320 -14.51 19.29 22.33
C LYS A 320 -14.16 17.94 21.71
N VAL A 321 -14.89 16.89 22.09
CA VAL A 321 -14.68 15.53 21.57
C VAL A 321 -14.96 15.47 20.07
N ALA A 322 -16.04 16.10 19.60
CA ALA A 322 -16.37 16.15 18.18
C ALA A 322 -15.23 16.78 17.35
N GLU A 323 -14.62 17.85 17.87
CA GLU A 323 -13.47 18.48 17.24
C GLU A 323 -12.23 17.58 17.21
N GLU A 324 -11.94 16.89 18.31
CA GLU A 324 -10.83 15.93 18.39
C GLU A 324 -11.01 14.77 17.40
N ILE A 325 -12.23 14.20 17.31
CA ILE A 325 -12.56 13.13 16.37
C ILE A 325 -12.39 13.60 14.93
N ALA A 326 -12.93 14.77 14.58
CA ALA A 326 -12.83 15.32 13.24
C ALA A 326 -11.36 15.58 12.84
N ARG A 327 -10.56 16.14 13.75
CA ARG A 327 -9.14 16.45 13.50
C ARG A 327 -8.29 15.20 13.23
N GLN A 328 -8.68 14.04 13.76
CA GLN A 328 -7.95 12.78 13.55
C GLN A 328 -8.25 12.13 12.20
N GLN A 329 -9.26 12.60 11.46
CA GLN A 329 -9.63 11.97 10.20
C GLN A 329 -8.65 12.30 9.07
N GLU A 330 -8.41 11.31 8.20
CA GLU A 330 -7.53 11.47 7.05
C GLU A 330 -8.09 12.53 6.07
N GLY A 331 -7.22 13.46 5.65
CA GLY A 331 -7.55 14.53 4.71
C GLY A 331 -8.01 15.84 5.36
N VAL A 332 -8.20 15.87 6.68
CA VAL A 332 -8.57 17.07 7.43
C VAL A 332 -7.34 17.95 7.65
N VAL A 333 -7.41 19.19 7.17
CA VAL A 333 -6.35 20.20 7.31
C VAL A 333 -6.59 21.05 8.55
N SER A 334 -7.84 21.45 8.77
CA SER A 334 -8.27 22.24 9.90
C SER A 334 -9.71 21.94 10.25
N VAL A 335 -10.12 22.24 11.49
CA VAL A 335 -11.49 22.07 11.97
C VAL A 335 -11.99 23.40 12.51
N ILE A 336 -13.12 23.86 11.98
CA ILE A 336 -13.88 25.00 12.48
C ILE A 336 -15.03 24.44 13.32
N ASN A 337 -14.92 24.59 14.64
CA ASN A 337 -15.92 24.11 15.59
C ASN A 337 -16.95 25.19 15.92
N ALA A 338 -18.04 25.22 15.15
CA ALA A 338 -19.18 26.13 15.30
C ALA A 338 -20.37 25.47 16.03
N LEU A 339 -20.11 24.45 16.86
CA LEU A 339 -21.14 23.80 17.67
C LEU A 339 -21.60 24.70 18.83
N GLU A 340 -22.91 24.80 18.98
CA GLU A 340 -23.57 25.52 20.08
C GLU A 340 -23.88 24.56 21.23
N VAL A 341 -23.51 24.95 22.45
CA VAL A 341 -23.80 24.15 23.65
C VAL A 341 -25.17 24.58 24.18
N GLU A 342 -26.15 23.69 24.05
CA GLU A 342 -27.46 23.81 24.70
C GLU A 342 -27.56 22.72 25.75
N PRO A 343 -27.40 23.06 27.05
CA PRO A 343 -27.56 22.11 28.13
C PRO A 343 -28.96 21.51 28.07
N ASP A 344 -29.05 20.20 28.25
CA ASP A 344 -30.34 19.52 28.30
C ASP A 344 -31.16 20.12 29.47
N GLN A 345 -32.44 20.43 29.26
CA GLN A 345 -33.29 21.09 30.29
C GLN A 345 -33.38 20.31 31.62
N LEU A 346 -32.95 19.04 31.62
CA LEU A 346 -32.83 18.23 32.82
C LEU A 346 -31.71 18.67 33.77
N ASP A 347 -30.62 19.26 33.27
CA ASP A 347 -29.53 19.77 34.12
C ASP A 347 -29.92 21.09 34.82
N GLU A 348 -30.80 21.89 34.21
CA GLU A 348 -31.41 23.09 34.85
C GLU A 348 -32.32 22.74 36.03
N LEU A 349 -32.88 21.53 36.05
CA LEU A 349 -33.81 21.08 37.10
C LEU A 349 -33.12 20.42 38.30
N THR A 350 -31.78 20.38 38.35
CA THR A 350 -31.06 20.05 39.58
C THR A 350 -30.94 21.29 40.46
N PRO A 351 -31.82 21.52 41.47
CA PRO A 351 -31.57 22.56 42.45
C PRO A 351 -30.22 22.24 43.13
N PRO A 352 -29.44 23.27 43.55
CA PRO A 352 -28.24 23.02 44.33
C PRO A 352 -28.65 22.16 45.53
N ILE A 353 -27.96 21.03 45.71
CA ILE A 353 -28.16 20.13 46.85
C ILE A 353 -27.94 20.96 48.11
N ARG A 354 -29.02 21.52 48.68
CA ARG A 354 -29.00 22.10 50.01
C ARG A 354 -28.87 20.91 50.95
N TYR A 355 -27.67 20.66 51.42
CA TYR A 355 -27.42 19.80 52.56
C TYR A 355 -28.30 20.29 53.72
N TRP A 356 -29.40 19.58 53.98
CA TRP A 356 -30.10 19.70 55.25
C TRP A 356 -29.17 19.11 56.32
N PRO A 357 -28.74 19.85 57.35
CA PRO A 357 -27.93 19.27 58.40
C PRO A 357 -28.81 18.29 59.18
N ILE A 358 -28.55 16.99 59.05
CA ILE A 358 -29.10 15.97 59.96
C ILE A 358 -28.35 16.10 61.28
N GLN A 359 -28.65 17.14 62.06
CA GLN A 359 -28.27 17.25 63.46
C GLN A 359 -29.38 18.00 64.22
N GLN A 360 -30.51 17.32 64.46
CA GLN A 360 -31.37 17.54 65.64
C GLN A 360 -32.54 16.53 65.70
N LEU A 361 -32.22 15.23 65.67
CA LEU A 361 -33.13 14.19 66.15
C LEU A 361 -32.38 13.31 67.16
N ARG A 362 -32.03 13.94 68.29
CA ARG A 362 -31.84 13.20 69.54
C ARG A 362 -32.13 14.14 70.71
N LEU A 363 -32.96 13.62 71.63
CA LEU A 363 -33.24 14.10 72.99
C LEU A 363 -34.32 15.18 73.11
N GLN A 364 -35.58 14.75 73.18
CA GLN A 364 -36.31 14.91 74.44
C GLN A 364 -36.98 13.58 74.81
N GLU A 365 -36.90 13.31 76.11
CA GLU A 365 -37.23 12.09 76.85
C GLU A 365 -38.71 11.68 76.82
#